data_AF-A0AA35R2A4-F1
#
_entry.id   AF-A0AA35R2A4-F1
#
_cell.length_a   1.000
_cell.length_b   1.000
_cell.length_c   1.000
_cell.angle_alpha   90.00
_cell.angle_beta   90.00
_cell.angle_gamma   90.00
#
_symmetry.space_group_name_H-M   'P 1'
#
loop_
_entity.id
_entity.type
_entity.pdbx_description
1 polymer ?
#
loop_
_entity_poly.entity_id
_entity_poly.type
_entity_poly.pdbx_seq_one_letter_code
_entity_poly.pdbx_strand_id
1 'polypeptide(L)'
;MISPASLLTLTDQDTNVLGFKGPRKMKVVIPAMSTDKERLSVKPRKDSETLLERWKNGQMTDLLEVHNKQPTWSEETQAYVLNFHGRVTQASVKNFQLVHSADEGYIVVQFGRVSEDVFTLDYKYPVCAVQAFAIALSSFDSKLACE
;
A
#
# COMPACT_ATOMS: atom_id res chain seq x y z
N MET A 1 -8.43 -20.14 -5.89
CA MET A 1 -8.60 -18.91 -6.69
C MET A 1 -8.99 -17.80 -5.72
N ILE A 2 -8.12 -16.82 -5.46
CA ILE A 2 -8.43 -15.72 -4.53
C ILE A 2 -9.47 -14.85 -5.24
N SER A 3 -10.66 -14.69 -4.66
CA SER A 3 -11.69 -13.84 -5.27
C SER A 3 -11.22 -12.38 -5.22
N PRO A 4 -11.53 -11.54 -6.23
CA PRO A 4 -11.24 -10.11 -6.22
C PRO A 4 -11.75 -9.38 -4.96
N ALA A 5 -12.73 -9.94 -4.25
CA ALA A 5 -13.28 -9.38 -3.02
C ALA A 5 -12.36 -9.49 -1.79
N SER A 6 -11.19 -10.13 -1.90
CA SER A 6 -10.30 -10.44 -0.76
C SER A 6 -9.15 -9.45 -0.56
N LEU A 7 -9.08 -8.39 -1.36
CA LEU A 7 -8.08 -7.35 -1.23
C LEU A 7 -8.75 -5.99 -1.38
N LEU A 8 -8.56 -5.12 -0.38
CA LEU A 8 -8.91 -3.73 -0.51
C LEU A 8 -7.64 -2.89 -0.48
N THR A 9 -7.44 -2.17 -1.56
CA THR A 9 -6.47 -1.08 -1.60
C THR A 9 -7.23 0.22 -1.51
N LEU A 10 -7.05 0.99 -0.44
CA LEU A 10 -7.59 2.33 -0.29
C LEU A 10 -6.46 3.34 -0.42
N THR A 11 -6.21 3.77 -1.65
CA THR A 11 -5.49 5.02 -1.84
C THR A 11 -6.42 6.15 -1.40
N ASP A 12 -6.30 6.59 -0.16
CA ASP A 12 -6.83 7.88 0.26
C ASP A 12 -6.05 8.96 -0.48
N GLN A 13 -6.46 9.23 -1.72
CA GLN A 13 -6.05 10.43 -2.39
C GLN A 13 -6.69 11.58 -1.62
N ASP A 14 -5.97 12.14 -0.65
CA ASP A 14 -6.23 13.51 -0.21
C ASP A 14 -6.26 14.36 -1.49
N THR A 15 -7.47 14.56 -2.05
CA THR A 15 -7.73 15.61 -3.01
C THR A 15 -7.46 16.88 -2.24
N ASN A 16 -6.24 17.37 -2.34
CA ASN A 16 -5.86 18.66 -1.81
C ASN A 16 -6.79 19.70 -2.42
N VAL A 17 -7.79 20.12 -1.65
CA VAL A 17 -8.64 21.27 -1.97
C VAL A 17 -7.84 22.58 -1.88
N LEU A 18 -6.56 22.53 -1.48
CA LEU A 18 -5.75 23.72 -1.14
C LEU A 18 -4.30 23.70 -1.65
N GLY A 19 -3.94 22.87 -2.64
CA GLY A 19 -2.66 23.01 -3.37
C GLY A 19 -1.37 22.59 -2.63
N PHE A 20 -1.46 21.96 -1.45
CA PHE A 20 -0.28 21.42 -0.77
C PHE A 20 0.19 20.11 -1.41
N LYS A 21 1.28 20.13 -2.18
CA LYS A 21 1.89 18.92 -2.77
C LYS A 21 2.59 18.06 -1.71
N GLY A 22 1.83 17.39 -0.86
CA GLY A 22 2.33 16.38 0.08
C GLY A 22 2.43 14.99 -0.55
N PRO A 23 3.27 14.08 -0.02
CA PRO A 23 3.31 12.68 -0.43
C PRO A 23 1.91 12.03 -0.35
N ARG A 24 1.55 11.21 -1.34
CA ARG A 24 0.26 10.51 -1.42
C ARG A 24 0.07 9.64 -0.16
N LYS A 25 -1.04 9.81 0.56
CA LYS A 25 -1.42 8.87 1.62
C LYS A 25 -1.99 7.62 0.98
N MET A 26 -1.53 6.45 1.40
CA MET A 26 -2.02 5.17 0.92
C MET A 26 -2.22 4.26 2.10
N LYS A 27 -3.41 3.67 2.20
CA LYS A 27 -3.77 2.67 3.19
C LYS A 27 -4.20 1.40 2.48
N VAL A 28 -3.73 0.26 2.95
CA VAL A 28 -4.12 -1.04 2.40
C VAL A 28 -4.68 -1.86 3.52
N VAL A 29 -5.88 -2.38 3.30
CA VAL A 29 -6.59 -3.21 4.27
C VAL A 29 -6.68 -4.61 3.71
N ILE A 30 -6.06 -5.54 4.43
CA ILE A 30 -6.09 -6.96 4.08
C ILE A 30 -6.65 -7.78 5.25
N PRO A 31 -7.19 -8.97 4.99
CA PRO A 31 -7.50 -9.88 6.08
C PRO A 31 -6.24 -10.23 6.87
N ALA A 32 -6.35 -10.17 8.19
CA ALA A 32 -5.29 -10.54 9.11
C ALA A 32 -4.97 -12.03 9.04
N MET A 33 -3.93 -12.42 9.77
CA MET A 33 -3.47 -13.80 9.85
C MET A 33 -3.84 -14.40 11.20
N SER A 34 -4.17 -15.69 11.22
CA SER A 34 -4.32 -16.47 12.44
C SER A 34 -2.96 -16.70 13.10
N THR A 35 -2.97 -17.26 14.32
CA THR A 35 -1.78 -17.75 15.02
C THR A 35 -1.00 -18.80 14.23
N ASP A 36 -1.70 -19.56 13.39
CA ASP A 36 -1.13 -20.62 12.54
C ASP A 36 -0.58 -20.08 11.21
N LYS A 37 -0.49 -18.74 11.06
CA LYS A 37 -0.05 -18.06 9.84
C LYS A 37 -0.94 -18.35 8.62
N GLU A 38 -2.21 -18.63 8.86
CA GLU A 38 -3.22 -18.74 7.81
C GLU A 38 -4.02 -17.45 7.68
N ARG A 39 -4.48 -17.13 6.47
CA ARG A 39 -5.28 -15.93 6.24
C ARG A 39 -6.70 -16.12 6.76
N LEU A 40 -7.17 -15.20 7.59
CA LEU A 40 -8.56 -15.16 8.03
C LEU A 40 -9.47 -14.90 6.82
N SER A 41 -10.49 -15.75 6.65
CA SER A 41 -11.39 -15.68 5.50
C SER A 41 -12.41 -14.55 5.68
N VAL A 42 -12.35 -13.53 4.82
CA VAL A 42 -13.39 -12.50 4.71
C VAL A 42 -14.26 -12.80 3.48
N LYS A 43 -15.54 -13.08 3.70
CA LYS A 43 -16.54 -13.36 2.66
C LYS A 43 -17.78 -12.50 2.92
N PRO A 44 -17.81 -11.25 2.44
CA PRO A 44 -18.92 -10.35 2.66
C PRO A 44 -20.22 -10.92 2.07
N ARG A 45 -21.30 -10.92 2.86
CA ARG A 45 -22.66 -11.25 2.41
C ARG A 45 -23.52 -10.00 2.21
N LYS A 46 -23.05 -8.87 2.74
CA LYS A 46 -23.65 -7.53 2.65
C LYS A 46 -22.56 -6.51 2.40
N ASP A 47 -22.91 -5.37 1.83
CA ASP A 47 -21.96 -4.29 1.55
C ASP A 47 -21.24 -3.79 2.81
N SER A 48 -21.95 -3.75 3.94
CA SER A 48 -21.40 -3.39 5.26
C SER A 48 -20.29 -4.32 5.75
N GLU A 49 -20.20 -5.54 5.20
CA GLU A 49 -19.21 -6.55 5.57
C GLU A 49 -17.97 -6.52 4.65
N THR A 50 -18.00 -5.68 3.59
CA THR A 50 -16.83 -5.46 2.74
C THR A 50 -15.69 -4.88 3.56
N LEU A 51 -14.45 -5.13 3.13
CA LEU A 51 -13.26 -4.58 3.80
C LEU A 51 -13.33 -3.06 3.93
N LEU A 52 -13.90 -2.37 2.93
CA LEU A 52 -14.00 -0.91 2.88
C LEU A 52 -14.96 -0.36 3.93
N GLU A 53 -16.17 -0.88 3.94
CA GLU A 53 -17.19 -0.41 4.89
C GLU A 53 -16.80 -0.76 6.32
N ARG A 54 -16.20 -1.93 6.55
CA ARG A 54 -15.65 -2.29 7.86
C ARG A 54 -14.58 -1.32 8.31
N TRP A 55 -13.62 -1.00 7.45
CA TRP A 55 -12.56 -0.04 7.74
C TRP A 55 -13.09 1.37 8.05
N LYS A 56 -14.00 1.90 7.21
CA LYS A 56 -14.64 3.21 7.43
C LYS A 56 -15.37 3.28 8.78
N ASN A 57 -16.00 2.18 9.18
CA ASN A 57 -16.73 2.08 10.44
C ASN A 57 -15.83 1.69 11.63
N GLY A 58 -14.51 1.64 11.46
CA GLY A 58 -13.55 1.29 12.53
C GLY A 58 -13.58 -0.18 12.96
N GLN A 59 -14.23 -1.06 12.19
CA GLN A 59 -14.39 -2.48 12.49
C GLN A 59 -13.17 -3.31 12.05
N MET A 60 -12.07 -3.16 12.78
CA MET A 60 -10.75 -3.73 12.44
C MET A 60 -10.51 -5.17 12.92
N THR A 61 -11.49 -5.82 13.54
CA THR A 61 -11.39 -7.24 13.92
C THR A 61 -11.02 -8.09 12.71
N ASP A 62 -10.02 -8.97 12.81
CA ASP A 62 -9.54 -9.82 11.71
C ASP A 62 -9.01 -9.06 10.47
N LEU A 63 -8.76 -7.75 10.59
CA LEU A 63 -8.20 -6.91 9.53
C LEU A 63 -6.81 -6.41 9.92
N LEU A 64 -5.98 -6.19 8.91
CA LEU A 64 -4.69 -5.55 9.03
C LEU A 64 -4.66 -4.31 8.13
N GLU A 65 -4.36 -3.16 8.71
CA GLU A 65 -4.05 -1.94 7.97
C GLU A 65 -2.53 -1.77 7.87
N VAL A 66 -2.04 -1.60 6.64
CA VAL A 66 -0.69 -1.08 6.39
C VAL A 66 -0.81 0.23 5.63
N HIS A 67 0.18 1.10 5.76
CA HIS A 67 0.17 2.41 5.14
C HIS A 67 1.51 2.73 4.49
N ASN A 68 1.52 3.74 3.61
CA ASN A 68 2.77 4.19 3.02
C ASN A 68 3.73 4.71 4.08
N LYS A 69 4.97 4.21 4.05
CA LYS A 69 6.04 4.73 4.89
C LYS A 69 6.29 6.19 4.56
N GLN A 70 6.42 7.02 5.59
CA GLN A 70 6.78 8.42 5.42
C GLN A 70 8.26 8.52 5.00
N PRO A 71 8.59 9.32 3.98
CA PRO A 71 9.97 9.62 3.65
C PRO A 71 10.72 10.22 4.85
N THR A 72 12.01 9.91 4.96
CA THR A 72 12.89 10.48 5.98
C THR A 72 13.75 11.58 5.34
N TRP A 73 14.05 12.63 6.09
CA TRP A 73 15.01 13.64 5.64
C TRP A 73 16.40 13.03 5.46
N SER A 74 17.00 13.23 4.29
CA SER A 74 18.40 12.88 4.01
C SER A 74 19.22 14.17 3.94
N GLU A 75 20.23 14.27 4.80
CA GLU A 75 21.18 15.38 4.78
C GLU A 75 22.07 15.35 3.53
N GLU A 76 22.39 14.16 3.01
CA GLU A 76 23.22 14.01 1.81
C GLU A 76 22.55 14.61 0.57
N THR A 77 21.25 14.38 0.41
CA THR A 77 20.49 14.84 -0.76
C THR A 77 19.69 16.12 -0.49
N GLN A 78 19.71 16.63 0.75
CA GLN A 78 18.88 17.76 1.22
C GLN A 78 17.39 17.60 0.84
N ALA A 79 16.86 16.40 0.99
CA ALA A 79 15.51 16.05 0.54
C ALA A 79 14.89 14.92 1.37
N TYR A 80 13.56 14.84 1.35
CA TYR A 80 12.81 13.72 1.90
C TYR A 80 12.88 12.53 0.94
N VAL A 81 13.47 11.42 1.40
CA VAL A 81 13.72 10.22 0.59
C VAL A 81 13.21 8.96 1.27
N LEU A 82 12.91 7.94 0.47
CA LEU A 82 12.73 6.57 0.92
C LEU A 82 13.94 5.75 0.51
N ASN A 83 14.50 4.98 1.44
CA ASN A 83 15.62 4.11 1.14
C ASN A 83 15.12 2.78 0.56
N PHE A 84 15.34 2.60 -0.75
CA PHE A 84 14.99 1.37 -1.48
C PHE A 84 16.15 0.38 -1.61
N HIS A 85 17.31 0.63 -0.99
CA HIS A 85 18.47 -0.26 -1.00
C HIS A 85 18.90 -0.67 -2.44
N GLY A 86 18.84 0.26 -3.39
CA GLY A 86 19.16 0.03 -4.80
C GLY A 86 18.11 -0.75 -5.60
N ARG A 87 16.99 -1.16 -5.00
CA ARG A 87 15.89 -1.85 -5.69
C ARG A 87 15.06 -0.92 -6.58
N VAL A 88 15.13 0.39 -6.33
CA VAL A 88 14.44 1.43 -7.09
C VAL A 88 15.49 2.47 -7.47
N THR A 89 15.59 2.75 -8.76
CA THR A 89 16.66 3.58 -9.34
C THR A 89 16.14 4.77 -10.12
N GLN A 90 14.84 4.84 -10.38
CA GLN A 90 14.20 5.93 -11.11
C GLN A 90 13.16 6.63 -10.25
N ALA A 91 13.13 7.97 -10.30
CA ALA A 91 12.11 8.75 -9.62
C ALA A 91 10.72 8.47 -10.23
N SER A 92 9.72 8.28 -9.38
CA SER A 92 8.33 8.09 -9.80
C SER A 92 7.38 8.35 -8.64
N VAL A 93 6.20 8.91 -8.93
CA VAL A 93 5.08 8.99 -7.98
C VAL A 93 4.53 7.61 -7.59
N LYS A 94 4.95 6.55 -8.30
CA LYS A 94 4.59 5.16 -8.04
C LYS A 94 5.56 4.47 -7.07
N ASN A 95 6.64 5.13 -6.65
CA ASN A 95 7.59 4.53 -5.71
C ASN A 95 7.01 4.60 -4.29
N PHE A 96 6.84 3.45 -3.64
CA PHE A 96 6.34 3.39 -2.27
C PHE A 96 6.87 2.18 -1.49
N GLN A 97 6.83 2.31 -0.17
CA GLN A 97 6.99 1.22 0.78
C GLN A 97 5.75 1.17 1.66
N LEU A 98 5.23 -0.01 1.96
CA LEU A 98 4.12 -0.21 2.91
C LEU A 98 4.64 -0.80 4.21
N VAL A 99 4.18 -0.23 5.33
CA VAL A 99 4.56 -0.61 6.70
C VAL A 99 3.34 -0.70 7.60
N HIS A 100 3.48 -1.42 8.70
CA HIS A 100 2.48 -1.42 9.76
C HIS A 100 2.86 -0.35 10.81
N SER A 101 1.89 0.29 11.44
CA SER A 101 2.14 1.37 12.42
C SER A 101 2.89 0.92 13.67
N ALA A 102 2.77 -0.35 14.03
CA ALA A 102 3.53 -0.93 15.15
C ALA A 102 5.00 -1.20 14.81
N ASP A 103 5.39 -1.24 13.53
CA ASP A 103 6.76 -1.49 13.10
C ASP A 103 7.03 -0.86 11.72
N GLU A 104 7.53 0.38 11.72
CA GLU A 104 7.91 1.11 10.49
C GLU A 104 9.23 0.61 9.86
N GLY A 105 9.98 -0.24 10.56
CA GLY A 105 11.19 -0.89 10.05
C GLY A 105 10.86 -2.08 9.16
N TYR A 106 9.73 -2.74 9.42
CA TYR A 106 9.28 -3.89 8.65
C TYR A 106 8.54 -3.48 7.36
N ILE A 107 9.29 -3.42 6.26
CA ILE A 107 8.73 -3.16 4.93
C ILE A 107 7.98 -4.39 4.42
N VAL A 108 6.65 -4.33 4.42
CA VAL A 108 5.75 -5.42 4.00
C VAL A 108 5.68 -5.51 2.48
N VAL A 109 5.62 -4.36 1.79
CA VAL A 109 5.64 -4.26 0.34
C VAL A 109 6.56 -3.12 -0.05
N GLN A 110 7.39 -3.33 -1.06
CA GLN A 110 8.22 -2.31 -1.68
C GLN A 110 7.99 -2.37 -3.18
N PHE A 111 7.62 -1.23 -3.76
CA PHE A 111 7.37 -1.10 -5.19
C PHE A 111 8.04 0.14 -5.73
N GLY A 112 8.66 0.05 -6.90
CA GLY A 112 9.18 1.25 -7.56
C GLY A 112 9.84 0.99 -8.90
N ARG A 113 10.10 2.08 -9.62
CA ARG A 113 10.57 2.08 -11.00
C ARG A 113 12.08 1.83 -11.08
N VAL A 114 12.49 1.02 -12.03
CA VAL A 114 13.91 0.78 -12.36
C VAL A 114 14.27 1.13 -13.80
N SER A 115 13.30 1.13 -14.71
CA SER A 115 13.46 1.57 -16.10
C SER A 115 12.13 2.11 -16.65
N GLU A 116 12.12 2.49 -17.92
CA GLU A 116 10.87 2.72 -18.65
C GLU A 116 10.00 1.45 -18.59
N ASP A 117 8.78 1.58 -18.08
CA ASP A 117 7.80 0.50 -17.87
C ASP A 117 8.26 -0.75 -17.09
N VAL A 118 9.43 -0.69 -16.44
CA VAL A 118 9.93 -1.78 -15.59
C VAL A 118 9.97 -1.33 -14.14
N PHE A 119 9.36 -2.15 -13.28
CA PHE A 119 9.24 -1.92 -11.85
C PHE A 119 9.70 -3.15 -11.06
N THR A 120 10.22 -2.92 -9.86
CA THR A 120 10.48 -3.97 -8.88
C THR A 120 9.31 -4.05 -7.90
N LEU A 121 8.97 -5.27 -7.48
CA LEU A 121 7.94 -5.55 -6.48
C LEU A 121 8.47 -6.59 -5.50
N ASP A 122 8.82 -6.14 -4.30
CA ASP A 122 9.22 -7.00 -3.19
C ASP A 122 8.06 -7.06 -2.19
N TYR A 123 7.74 -8.24 -1.67
CA TYR A 123 6.73 -8.40 -0.64
C TYR A 123 7.17 -9.40 0.43
N LYS A 124 6.68 -9.20 1.65
CA LYS A 124 6.92 -10.04 2.81
C LYS A 124 5.61 -10.41 3.48
N TYR A 125 5.67 -11.37 4.40
CA TYR A 125 4.55 -11.70 5.27
C TYR A 125 3.98 -10.42 5.90
N PRO A 126 2.65 -10.26 6.02
CA PRO A 126 1.64 -11.26 5.68
C PRO A 126 1.18 -11.22 4.21
N VAL A 127 1.65 -10.30 3.39
CA VAL A 127 1.15 -10.13 2.01
C VAL A 127 1.55 -11.32 1.11
N CYS A 128 0.65 -11.74 0.22
CA CYS A 128 0.95 -12.74 -0.82
C CYS A 128 1.15 -12.07 -2.20
N ALA A 129 1.71 -12.80 -3.16
CA ALA A 129 2.01 -12.29 -4.50
C ALA A 129 0.81 -11.60 -5.18
N VAL A 130 -0.38 -12.23 -5.14
CA VAL A 130 -1.60 -11.68 -5.75
C VAL A 130 -2.00 -10.36 -5.11
N GLN A 131 -1.86 -10.25 -3.79
CA GLN A 131 -2.15 -9.00 -3.07
C GLN A 131 -1.13 -7.91 -3.40
N ALA A 132 0.16 -8.22 -3.32
CA ALA A 132 1.23 -7.30 -3.67
C ALA A 132 1.06 -6.77 -5.10
N PHE A 133 0.74 -7.66 -6.05
CA PHE A 133 0.54 -7.30 -7.44
C PHE A 133 -0.66 -6.39 -7.64
N ALA A 134 -1.80 -6.69 -7.02
CA ALA A 134 -2.98 -5.84 -7.13
C ALA A 134 -2.81 -4.47 -6.44
N ILE A 135 -2.07 -4.40 -5.33
CA ILE A 135 -1.63 -3.13 -4.70
C ILE A 135 -0.74 -2.33 -5.67
N ALA A 136 0.21 -3.00 -6.34
CA ALA A 136 1.06 -2.34 -7.32
C ALA A 136 0.23 -1.80 -8.50
N LEU A 137 -0.70 -2.59 -9.05
CA LEU A 137 -1.58 -2.18 -10.13
C LEU A 137 -2.43 -0.96 -9.76
N SER A 138 -2.96 -0.88 -8.54
CA SER A 138 -3.73 0.30 -8.11
C SER A 138 -2.90 1.59 -8.06
N SER A 139 -1.56 1.50 -8.02
CA SER A 139 -0.69 2.68 -8.11
C SER A 139 -0.61 3.27 -9.52
N PHE A 140 -0.93 2.47 -10.55
CA PHE A 140 -1.03 2.92 -11.95
C PHE A 140 -2.36 3.60 -12.24
N ASP A 141 -3.39 3.32 -11.45
CA ASP A 141 -4.68 3.98 -11.54
C ASP A 141 -4.60 5.38 -10.91
N SER A 142 -3.98 6.30 -11.65
CA SER A 142 -4.18 7.73 -11.50
C SER A 142 -5.29 8.13 -12.45
N LYS A 143 -6.40 8.68 -11.92
CA LYS A 143 -7.36 9.45 -12.72
C LYS A 143 -6.58 10.30 -13.73
N LEU A 144 -6.98 10.23 -15.00
CA LEU A 144 -6.47 10.91 -16.20
C LEU A 144 -6.32 12.44 -16.04
N ALA A 145 -5.49 12.90 -15.12
CA ALA A 145 -5.15 14.30 -14.95
C ALA A 145 -3.66 14.40 -14.65
N CYS A 146 -2.95 15.01 -15.59
CA CYS A 146 -1.53 15.35 -15.60
C CYS A 146 -0.58 14.22 -16.06
N GLU A 147 -0.46 14.11 -17.38
CA GLU A 147 0.88 14.23 -18.01
C GLU A 147 1.51 15.58 -17.66
#